data_AF-A0A2Z6Q7W4-F1
#
_entry.id   AF-A0A2Z6Q7W4-F1
#
_cell.length_a   1.000
_cell.length_b   1.000
_cell.length_c   1.000
_cell.angle_alpha   90.00
_cell.angle_beta   90.00
_cell.angle_gamma   90.00
#
_symmetry.space_group_name_H-M   'P 1'
#
loop_
_entity.id
_entity.type
_entity.pdbx_description
1 polymer ?
#
loop_
_entity_poly.entity_id
_entity_poly.type
_entity_poly.pdbx_seq_one_letter_code
_entity_poly.pdbx_strand_id
1 'polypeptide(L)'
;MAYLGCFTAVATISQDIIKEGVQKQLLIASIVLGFIHLSFEVRQIIYDPIKWIQDFCNLFDVIAYLLPIYTSILWLQTNVMNIIPLTSFSCLFLDIKFLLFFRAIEYFGVYFAIIISVGKQIISFLVVFFIIIISFAHAFYILLIPRFPFSYDERTINDDLNNPWNIASSYNLVLENGTMDSNPYIIQPPSENTNMFVDFRTSIFAMYKFLTGVQAHSPIDNNRVSYLLQKAEILAEIELFYLLPNQRRWESWFPEIIYYYANVDKTREKVNDMIKDKKWNTKGFPKLKENLIEKFNIQSSDEI
;
A
#
# COMPACT_ATOMS: atom_id res chain seq x y z
N MET A 1 4.71 -22.48 18.61
CA MET A 1 3.25 -22.76 18.61
C MET A 1 2.61 -22.59 19.97
N ALA A 2 3.08 -23.27 21.02
CA ALA A 2 2.53 -23.10 22.38
C ALA A 2 2.57 -21.64 22.87
N TYR A 3 3.69 -20.93 22.65
CA TYR A 3 3.83 -19.52 23.02
C TYR A 3 2.79 -18.61 22.36
N LEU A 4 2.65 -18.71 21.04
CA LEU A 4 1.62 -18.01 20.26
C LEU A 4 0.23 -18.32 20.82
N GLY A 5 -0.12 -19.61 20.94
CA GLY A 5 -1.45 -20.04 21.38
C GLY A 5 -1.81 -19.56 22.79
N CYS A 6 -0.87 -19.60 23.74
CA CYS A 6 -1.12 -19.11 25.09
C CYS A 6 -1.43 -17.61 25.12
N PHE A 7 -0.65 -16.80 24.38
CA PHE A 7 -0.83 -15.35 24.38
C PHE A 7 -2.07 -14.91 23.59
N THR A 8 -2.30 -15.48 22.40
CA THR A 8 -3.45 -15.10 21.56
C THR A 8 -4.77 -15.58 22.14
N ALA A 9 -4.82 -16.73 22.80
CA ALA A 9 -6.01 -17.18 23.52
C ALA A 9 -6.42 -16.20 24.62
N VAL A 10 -5.45 -15.67 25.39
CA VAL A 10 -5.73 -14.62 26.39
C VAL A 10 -6.16 -13.32 25.74
N ALA A 11 -5.58 -12.96 24.60
CA ALA A 11 -5.88 -11.71 23.91
C ALA A 11 -7.27 -11.68 23.24
N THR A 12 -7.81 -12.83 22.84
CA THR A 12 -9.00 -12.92 21.98
C THR A 12 -10.26 -13.38 22.72
N ILE A 13 -10.12 -14.19 23.76
CA ILE A 13 -11.27 -14.70 24.50
C ILE A 13 -11.70 -13.62 25.51
N SER A 14 -12.99 -13.27 25.51
CA SER A 14 -13.56 -12.26 26.41
C SER A 14 -13.24 -12.57 27.87
N GLN A 15 -12.92 -11.54 28.66
CA GLN A 15 -12.68 -11.66 30.12
C GLN A 15 -13.88 -12.28 30.85
N ASP A 16 -15.09 -12.17 30.29
CA ASP A 16 -16.30 -12.78 30.86
C ASP A 16 -16.34 -14.32 30.72
N ILE A 17 -15.55 -14.89 29.80
CA ILE A 17 -15.54 -16.33 29.47
C ILE A 17 -14.39 -17.04 30.16
N ILE A 18 -13.24 -16.38 30.35
CA ILE A 18 -12.08 -16.96 31.02
C ILE A 18 -12.17 -16.70 32.53
N LYS A 19 -12.16 -17.78 33.34
CA LYS A 19 -11.92 -17.66 34.78
C LYS A 19 -10.59 -16.94 35.02
N GLU A 20 -10.57 -15.88 35.83
CA GLU A 20 -9.36 -15.08 36.14
C GLU A 20 -8.11 -15.93 36.44
N GLY A 21 -8.28 -17.07 37.12
CA GLY A 21 -7.21 -18.01 37.40
C GLY A 21 -6.54 -18.63 36.15
N VAL A 22 -7.33 -18.95 35.11
CA VAL A 22 -6.82 -19.50 33.84
C VAL A 22 -6.11 -18.40 33.03
N GLN A 23 -6.65 -17.18 33.02
CA GLN A 23 -6.01 -16.03 32.36
C GLN A 23 -4.60 -15.80 32.94
N LYS A 24 -4.51 -15.75 34.28
CA LYS A 24 -3.24 -15.57 34.99
C LYS A 24 -2.26 -16.70 34.68
N GLN A 25 -2.72 -17.95 34.64
CA GLN A 25 -1.88 -19.10 34.28
C GLN A 25 -1.34 -18.99 32.85
N LEU A 26 -2.18 -18.61 31.88
CA LEU A 26 -1.77 -18.46 30.49
C LEU A 26 -0.78 -17.31 30.29
N LEU A 27 -0.95 -16.19 31.01
CA LEU A 27 0.01 -15.07 31.01
C LEU A 27 1.35 -15.44 31.67
N ILE A 28 1.33 -16.22 32.73
CA ILE A 28 2.58 -16.73 33.33
C ILE A 28 3.26 -17.72 32.36
N ALA A 29 2.49 -18.59 31.71
CA ALA A 29 3.01 -19.52 30.72
C ALA A 29 3.62 -18.80 29.51
N SER A 30 2.99 -17.72 29.01
CA SER A 30 3.56 -16.92 27.93
C SER A 30 4.88 -16.28 28.35
N ILE A 31 4.98 -15.70 29.55
CA ILE A 31 6.22 -15.13 30.07
C ILE A 31 7.34 -16.19 30.10
N VAL A 32 7.07 -17.37 30.67
CA VAL A 32 8.07 -18.45 30.78
C VAL A 32 8.50 -18.95 29.41
N LEU A 33 7.55 -19.23 28.51
CA LEU A 33 7.85 -19.70 27.15
C LEU A 33 8.61 -18.64 26.34
N GLY A 34 8.27 -17.36 26.52
CA GLY A 34 8.97 -16.24 25.90
C GLY A 34 10.43 -16.16 26.35
N PHE A 35 10.71 -16.26 27.65
CA PHE A 35 12.08 -16.28 28.18
C PHE A 35 12.90 -17.49 27.68
N ILE A 36 12.27 -18.67 27.55
CA ILE A 36 12.93 -19.85 26.97
C ILE A 36 13.36 -19.57 25.53
N HIS A 37 12.47 -19.01 24.70
CA HIS A 37 12.80 -18.66 23.32
C HIS A 37 13.88 -17.59 23.24
N LEU A 38 13.80 -16.56 24.08
CA LEU A 38 14.81 -15.50 24.15
C LEU A 38 16.19 -16.05 24.54
N SER A 39 16.25 -17.10 25.38
CA SER A 39 17.51 -17.76 25.73
C SER A 39 18.21 -18.40 24.52
N PHE A 40 17.45 -18.89 23.54
CA PHE A 40 18.02 -19.43 22.30
C PHE A 40 18.59 -18.31 21.41
N GLU A 41 17.88 -17.18 21.31
CA GLU A 41 18.37 -16.01 20.57
C GLU A 41 19.65 -15.43 21.18
N VAL A 42 19.71 -15.31 22.51
CA VAL A 42 20.90 -14.84 23.22
C VAL A 42 22.11 -15.74 22.94
N ARG A 43 21.93 -17.06 22.88
CA ARG A 43 23.01 -17.99 22.52
C ARG A 43 23.51 -17.76 21.09
N GLN A 44 22.62 -17.47 20.14
CA GLN A 44 23.01 -17.16 18.76
C GLN A 44 23.78 -15.84 18.66
N ILE A 45 23.35 -14.81 19.40
CA ILE A 45 24.06 -13.52 19.49
C ILE A 45 25.48 -13.71 20.04
N ILE A 46 25.65 -14.51 21.09
CA ILE A 46 26.96 -14.78 21.71
C ILE A 46 27.88 -15.55 20.74
N TYR A 47 27.32 -16.50 19.97
CA TYR A 47 28.09 -17.33 19.05
C TYR A 47 28.64 -16.53 17.85
N ASP A 48 27.80 -15.71 17.21
CA ASP A 48 28.22 -14.86 16.08
C ASP A 48 27.35 -13.59 16.00
N PRO A 49 27.75 -12.50 16.67
CA PRO A 49 26.94 -11.28 16.73
C PRO A 49 26.83 -10.58 15.38
N ILE A 50 27.87 -10.67 14.53
CA ILE A 50 27.89 -10.00 13.22
C ILE A 50 26.89 -10.67 12.29
N LYS A 51 26.93 -12.00 12.21
CA LYS A 51 25.98 -12.77 11.41
C LYS A 51 24.56 -12.62 11.93
N TRP A 52 24.39 -12.57 13.25
CA TRP A 52 23.07 -12.39 13.87
C TRP A 52 22.44 -11.04 13.49
N ILE A 53 23.19 -9.94 13.54
CA ILE A 53 22.70 -8.60 13.16
C ILE A 53 22.38 -8.51 11.66
N GLN A 54 23.10 -9.25 10.82
CA GLN A 54 22.86 -9.26 9.37
C GLN A 54 21.60 -10.03 8.95
N ASP A 55 21.12 -10.98 9.77
CA ASP A 55 19.84 -11.65 9.51
C ASP A 55 18.69 -10.84 10.11
N PHE A 56 18.01 -10.10 9.24
CA PHE A 56 16.84 -9.30 9.58
C PHE A 56 15.72 -10.09 10.28
N CYS A 57 15.60 -11.39 10.01
CA CYS A 57 14.60 -12.23 10.67
C CYS A 57 14.88 -12.38 12.17
N ASN A 58 16.15 -12.42 12.59
CA ASN A 58 16.50 -12.60 14.00
C ASN A 58 16.10 -11.38 14.86
N LEU A 59 16.19 -10.17 14.29
CA LEU A 59 15.68 -8.97 14.93
C LEU A 59 14.17 -9.05 15.14
N PHE A 60 13.43 -9.49 14.12
CA PHE A 60 11.99 -9.72 14.21
C PHE A 60 11.63 -10.78 15.26
N ASP A 61 12.42 -11.84 15.35
CA ASP A 61 12.24 -12.92 16.33
C ASP A 61 12.34 -12.39 17.76
N VAL A 62 13.37 -11.61 18.06
CA VAL A 62 13.54 -11.00 19.39
C VAL A 62 12.39 -10.06 19.73
N ILE A 63 11.94 -9.23 18.79
CA ILE A 63 10.80 -8.32 19.02
C ILE A 63 9.52 -9.12 19.30
N ALA A 64 9.27 -10.18 18.52
CA ALA A 64 8.12 -11.06 18.70
C ALA A 64 8.14 -11.85 20.02
N TYR A 65 9.31 -12.05 20.63
CA TYR A 65 9.41 -12.61 21.98
C TYR A 65 9.29 -11.53 23.07
N LEU A 66 9.94 -10.38 22.93
CA LEU A 66 9.95 -9.33 23.95
C LEU A 66 8.59 -8.65 24.13
N LEU A 67 7.90 -8.30 23.04
CA LEU A 67 6.64 -7.56 23.10
C LEU A 67 5.56 -8.30 23.89
N PRO A 68 5.25 -9.59 23.63
CA PRO A 68 4.24 -10.29 24.40
C PRO A 68 4.66 -10.57 25.84
N ILE A 69 5.96 -10.75 26.15
CA ILE A 69 6.45 -10.85 27.54
C ILE A 69 6.13 -9.54 28.27
N TYR A 70 6.51 -8.40 27.69
CA TYR A 70 6.28 -7.09 28.28
C TYR A 70 4.78 -6.82 28.47
N THR A 71 3.96 -7.13 27.47
CA THR A 71 2.51 -7.03 27.54
C THR A 71 1.93 -7.92 28.64
N SER A 72 2.39 -9.17 28.76
CA SER A 72 1.93 -10.07 29.81
C SER A 72 2.28 -9.58 31.22
N ILE A 73 3.47 -8.99 31.41
CA ILE A 73 3.87 -8.41 32.70
C ILE A 73 2.99 -7.20 33.03
N LEU A 74 2.79 -6.28 32.09
CA LEU A 74 1.93 -5.11 32.30
C LEU A 74 0.49 -5.51 32.59
N TRP A 75 -0.02 -6.55 31.92
CA TRP A 75 -1.37 -7.06 32.12
C TRP A 75 -1.55 -7.70 33.49
N LEU A 76 -0.51 -8.33 34.05
CA LEU A 76 -0.54 -8.83 35.42
C LEU A 76 -0.42 -7.73 36.47
N GLN A 77 0.24 -6.61 36.15
CA GLN A 77 0.47 -5.50 37.09
C GLN A 77 -0.66 -4.47 37.12
N THR A 78 -1.32 -4.24 35.99
CA THR A 78 -2.29 -3.15 35.80
C THR A 78 -3.63 -3.69 35.34
N ASN A 79 -4.69 -3.43 36.11
CA ASN A 79 -6.05 -3.90 35.81
C ASN A 79 -6.79 -3.02 34.77
N VAL A 80 -6.07 -2.32 33.87
CA VAL A 80 -6.59 -1.15 33.12
C VAL A 80 -6.49 -1.32 31.60
N MET A 81 -7.55 -0.86 30.92
CA MET A 81 -7.83 -0.83 29.46
C MET A 81 -6.75 -0.26 28.51
N ASN A 82 -5.66 0.34 28.98
CA ASN A 82 -4.60 0.92 28.11
C ASN A 82 -3.69 -0.11 27.43
N ILE A 83 -3.97 -1.40 27.61
CA ILE A 83 -3.15 -2.51 27.10
C ILE A 83 -3.60 -2.91 25.68
N ILE A 84 -4.82 -2.56 25.25
CA ILE A 84 -5.40 -3.03 23.97
C ILE A 84 -4.46 -2.80 22.77
N PRO A 85 -3.89 -1.60 22.54
CA PRO A 85 -3.00 -1.40 21.39
C PRO A 85 -1.75 -2.28 21.46
N LEU A 86 -1.14 -2.41 22.64
CA LEU A 86 0.08 -3.18 22.85
C LEU A 86 -0.18 -4.70 22.71
N THR A 87 -1.34 -5.18 23.18
CA THR A 87 -1.80 -6.55 22.96
C THR A 87 -1.99 -6.81 21.47
N SER A 88 -2.63 -5.90 20.73
CA SER A 88 -2.80 -6.04 19.28
C SER A 88 -1.47 -6.11 18.55
N PHE A 89 -0.52 -5.22 18.86
CA PHE A 89 0.82 -5.28 18.27
C PHE A 89 1.53 -6.59 18.63
N SER A 90 1.45 -7.02 19.89
CA SER A 90 2.08 -8.27 20.35
C SER A 90 1.54 -9.49 19.60
N CYS A 91 0.22 -9.58 19.37
CA CYS A 91 -0.40 -10.63 18.55
C CYS A 91 0.11 -10.57 17.10
N LEU A 92 0.14 -9.38 16.49
CA LEU A 92 0.61 -9.21 15.11
C LEU A 92 2.05 -9.68 14.93
N PHE A 93 2.96 -9.32 15.84
CA PHE A 93 4.36 -9.76 15.77
C PHE A 93 4.50 -11.28 15.97
N LEU A 94 3.69 -11.88 16.84
CA LEU A 94 3.64 -13.33 17.01
C LEU A 94 3.12 -14.06 15.76
N ASP A 95 2.09 -13.51 15.10
CA ASP A 95 1.55 -14.06 13.86
C ASP A 95 2.56 -13.95 12.71
N ILE A 96 3.27 -12.82 12.59
CA ILE A 96 4.38 -12.67 11.64
C ILE A 96 5.49 -13.69 11.95
N LYS A 97 5.85 -13.90 13.22
CA LYS A 97 6.83 -14.91 13.62
C LYS A 97 6.38 -16.32 13.23
N PHE A 98 5.10 -16.63 13.40
CA PHE A 98 4.54 -17.90 12.94
C PHE A 98 4.66 -18.05 11.42
N LEU A 99 4.39 -17.00 10.67
CA LEU A 99 4.59 -17.00 9.22
C LEU A 99 6.08 -17.23 8.86
N LEU A 100 7.02 -16.60 9.58
CA LEU A 100 8.47 -16.80 9.36
C LEU A 100 8.93 -18.24 9.65
N PHE A 101 8.18 -19.04 10.42
CA PHE A 101 8.49 -20.47 10.63
C PHE A 101 8.42 -21.26 9.32
N PHE A 102 7.55 -20.87 8.38
CA PHE A 102 7.43 -21.53 7.08
C PHE A 102 8.68 -21.37 6.20
N ARG A 103 9.61 -20.45 6.53
CA ARG A 103 10.92 -20.33 5.87
C ARG A 103 11.71 -21.65 5.85
N ALA A 104 11.53 -22.50 6.86
CA ALA A 104 12.21 -23.79 6.96
C ALA A 104 11.62 -24.89 6.04
N ILE A 105 10.42 -24.68 5.49
CA ILE A 105 9.75 -25.64 4.60
C ILE A 105 10.10 -25.28 3.16
N GLU A 106 10.61 -26.24 2.37
CA GLU A 106 11.08 -26.01 1.01
C GLU A 106 10.07 -25.27 0.10
N TYR A 107 8.81 -25.69 0.13
CA TYR A 107 7.74 -25.09 -0.66
C TYR A 107 7.56 -23.58 -0.40
N PHE A 108 7.61 -23.15 0.87
CA PHE A 108 7.44 -21.75 1.24
C PHE A 108 8.78 -20.98 1.27
N GLY A 109 9.87 -21.66 1.59
CA GLY A 109 11.20 -21.10 1.79
C GLY A 109 11.74 -20.36 0.55
N VAL A 110 11.43 -20.86 -0.66
CA VAL A 110 11.77 -20.18 -1.92
C VAL A 110 11.13 -18.79 -1.98
N TYR A 111 9.84 -18.67 -1.64
CA TYR A 111 9.14 -17.39 -1.63
C TYR A 111 9.72 -16.43 -0.58
N PHE A 112 10.04 -16.94 0.63
CA PHE A 112 10.71 -16.13 1.64
C PHE A 112 12.09 -15.64 1.19
N ALA A 113 12.87 -16.48 0.51
CA ALA A 113 14.17 -16.08 -0.03
C ALA A 113 14.02 -14.97 -1.08
N ILE A 114 13.02 -15.05 -1.96
CA ILE A 114 12.71 -14.00 -2.93
C ILE A 114 12.32 -12.70 -2.21
N ILE A 115 11.40 -12.77 -1.24
CA ILE A 115 10.95 -11.60 -0.47
C ILE A 115 12.12 -10.92 0.26
N ILE A 116 12.98 -11.69 0.92
CA ILE A 116 14.16 -11.16 1.63
C ILE A 116 15.16 -10.55 0.64
N SER A 117 15.39 -11.21 -0.51
CA SER A 117 16.30 -10.72 -1.55
C SER A 117 15.84 -9.38 -2.12
N VAL A 118 14.56 -9.29 -2.49
CA VAL A 118 13.94 -8.05 -2.97
C VAL A 118 13.95 -6.97 -1.89
N GLY A 119 13.62 -7.33 -0.65
CA GLY A 119 13.67 -6.41 0.49
C GLY A 119 15.05 -5.77 0.68
N LYS A 120 16.14 -6.56 0.58
CA LYS A 120 17.51 -6.05 0.67
C LYS A 120 17.83 -5.04 -0.44
N GLN A 121 17.35 -5.27 -1.66
CA GLN A 121 17.56 -4.35 -2.78
C GLN A 121 16.77 -3.05 -2.64
N ILE A 122 15.58 -3.11 -2.06
CA ILE A 122 14.67 -1.96 -1.90
C ILE A 122 15.16 -0.96 -0.83
N ILE A 123 15.96 -1.39 0.16
CA ILE A 123 16.41 -0.49 1.25
C ILE A 123 17.09 0.77 0.72
N SER A 124 18.02 0.63 -0.23
CA SER A 124 18.73 1.79 -0.81
C SER A 124 17.76 2.75 -1.49
N PHE A 125 16.76 2.22 -2.20
CA PHE A 125 15.71 3.03 -2.82
C PHE A 125 14.86 3.76 -1.77
N LEU A 126 14.46 3.09 -0.68
CA LEU A 126 13.67 3.69 0.39
C LEU A 126 14.43 4.81 1.11
N VAL A 127 15.74 4.68 1.31
CA VAL A 127 16.57 5.74 1.92
C VAL A 127 16.58 6.98 1.03
N VAL A 128 16.83 6.82 -0.27
CA VAL A 128 16.79 7.94 -1.22
C VAL A 128 15.40 8.58 -1.25
N PHE A 129 14.35 7.77 -1.31
CA PHE A 129 12.97 8.24 -1.31
C PHE A 129 12.61 9.00 -0.04
N PHE A 130 13.06 8.54 1.13
CA PHE A 130 12.87 9.23 2.40
C PHE A 130 13.56 10.60 2.45
N ILE A 131 14.79 10.69 1.96
CA ILE A 131 15.53 11.97 1.84
C ILE A 131 14.77 12.93 0.93
N ILE A 132 14.24 12.45 -0.21
CA ILE A 132 13.43 13.23 -1.13
C ILE A 132 12.17 13.75 -0.41
N ILE A 133 11.44 12.90 0.29
CA ILE A 133 10.23 13.29 1.05
C ILE A 133 10.55 14.39 2.06
N ILE A 134 11.59 14.22 2.89
CA ILE A 134 11.97 15.21 3.89
C ILE A 134 12.36 16.53 3.24
N SER A 135 13.15 16.47 2.15
CA SER A 135 13.63 17.67 1.45
C SER A 135 12.46 18.48 0.89
N PHE A 136 11.50 17.81 0.24
CA PHE A 136 10.29 18.46 -0.25
C PHE A 136 9.39 18.93 0.90
N ALA A 137 9.19 18.12 1.94
CA ALA A 137 8.39 18.51 3.10
C ALA A 137 8.96 19.77 3.78
N HIS A 138 10.28 19.88 3.88
CA HIS A 138 10.97 21.04 4.40
C HIS A 138 10.81 22.27 3.49
N ALA A 139 11.01 22.10 2.17
CA ALA A 139 10.84 23.19 1.22
C ALA A 139 9.39 23.72 1.20
N PHE A 140 8.40 22.82 1.14
CA PHE A 140 6.99 23.19 1.16
C PHE A 140 6.54 23.73 2.51
N TYR A 141 7.06 23.21 3.62
CA TYR A 141 6.83 23.80 4.94
C TYR A 141 7.27 25.26 4.97
N ILE A 142 8.49 25.58 4.52
CA ILE A 142 8.97 26.97 4.46
C ILE A 142 8.11 27.83 3.52
N LEU A 143 7.64 27.26 2.42
CA LEU A 143 6.84 27.97 1.41
C LEU A 143 5.40 28.24 1.87
N LEU A 144 4.78 27.27 2.55
CA LEU A 144 3.35 27.21 2.84
C LEU A 144 3.00 27.43 4.32
N ILE A 145 3.99 27.68 5.16
CA ILE A 145 3.75 28.10 6.55
C ILE A 145 3.07 29.48 6.57
N PRO A 146 2.03 29.67 7.40
CA PRO A 146 1.47 31.00 7.66
C PRO A 146 2.54 31.92 8.26
N ARG A 147 2.65 33.13 7.73
CA ARG A 147 3.57 34.18 8.20
C ARG A 147 3.01 34.96 9.38
N PHE A 148 1.69 34.97 9.53
CA PHE A 148 1.02 35.68 10.61
C PHE A 148 0.34 34.71 11.59
N PRO A 149 0.22 35.10 12.87
CA PRO A 149 -0.47 34.28 13.86
C PRO A 149 -1.96 34.16 13.50
N PHE A 150 -2.52 32.97 13.72
CA PHE A 150 -3.93 32.67 13.52
C PHE A 150 -4.44 31.77 14.65
N SER A 151 -5.75 31.70 14.82
CA SER A 151 -6.44 30.76 15.71
C SER A 151 -7.46 29.97 14.89
N TYR A 152 -7.74 28.71 15.25
CA TYR A 152 -8.80 27.93 14.61
C TYR A 152 -10.20 28.32 15.08
N ASP A 153 -10.32 28.90 16.28
CA ASP A 153 -11.61 29.26 16.88
C ASP A 153 -12.12 30.62 16.41
N GLU A 154 -11.20 31.53 16.06
CA GLU A 154 -11.50 32.90 15.67
C GLU A 154 -11.06 33.18 14.24
N ARG A 155 -12.01 33.69 13.44
CA ARG A 155 -11.74 34.03 12.03
C ARG A 155 -10.78 35.20 11.95
N THR A 156 -9.63 34.95 11.35
CA THR A 156 -8.61 35.97 11.06
C THR A 156 -8.53 36.17 9.56
N ILE A 157 -8.83 37.40 9.11
CA ILE A 157 -8.67 37.81 7.71
C ILE A 157 -7.42 38.66 7.65
N ASN A 158 -6.40 38.16 6.97
CA ASN A 158 -5.14 38.86 6.74
C ASN A 158 -4.68 38.61 5.29
N ASP A 159 -3.66 39.35 4.86
CA ASP A 159 -3.12 39.24 3.49
C ASP A 159 -2.25 37.98 3.27
N ASP A 160 -2.25 37.05 4.23
CA ASP A 160 -1.46 35.84 4.18
C ASP A 160 -2.19 34.74 3.40
N LEU A 161 -1.76 34.48 2.17
CA LEU A 161 -2.32 33.43 1.33
C LEU A 161 -2.28 32.04 1.99
N ASN A 162 -1.35 31.81 2.91
CA ASN A 162 -1.18 30.51 3.58
C ASN A 162 -1.99 30.37 4.88
N ASN A 163 -2.66 31.43 5.34
CA ASN A 163 -3.50 31.36 6.54
C ASN A 163 -4.64 30.35 6.31
N PRO A 164 -4.85 29.37 7.22
CA PRO A 164 -5.92 28.38 7.08
C PRO A 164 -7.31 28.97 6.83
N TRP A 165 -7.61 30.15 7.37
CA TRP A 165 -8.89 30.84 7.12
C TRP A 165 -9.06 31.36 5.69
N ASN A 166 -7.96 31.66 4.99
CA ASN A 166 -7.99 32.11 3.60
C ASN A 166 -8.06 30.94 2.60
N ILE A 167 -7.65 29.74 3.02
CA ILE A 167 -7.69 28.50 2.20
C ILE A 167 -8.94 27.66 2.53
N ALA A 168 -9.64 27.96 3.63
CA ALA A 168 -10.82 27.25 4.06
C ALA A 168 -11.90 27.19 2.96
N SER A 169 -12.63 26.07 2.91
CA SER A 169 -13.69 25.88 1.93
C SER A 169 -14.81 26.90 2.16
N SER A 170 -15.12 27.67 1.12
CA SER A 170 -16.15 28.68 1.13
C SER A 170 -17.27 28.31 0.15
N TYR A 171 -18.50 28.47 0.60
CA TYR A 171 -19.70 28.16 -0.18
C TYR A 171 -20.41 29.47 -0.52
N ASN A 172 -20.46 29.81 -1.80
CA ASN A 172 -21.15 31.00 -2.30
C ASN A 172 -22.61 30.65 -2.60
N LEU A 173 -23.51 31.62 -2.42
CA LEU A 173 -24.92 31.45 -2.75
C LEU A 173 -25.12 31.69 -4.25
N VAL A 174 -25.79 30.75 -4.92
CA VAL A 174 -26.25 30.90 -6.31
C VAL A 174 -27.61 31.57 -6.27
N LEU A 175 -27.71 32.78 -6.81
CA LEU A 175 -28.96 33.52 -6.89
C LEU A 175 -29.87 32.96 -8.00
N GLU A 176 -31.18 33.20 -7.92
CA GLU A 176 -32.18 32.68 -8.88
C GLU A 176 -31.93 33.13 -10.33
N ASN A 177 -31.24 34.25 -10.52
CA ASN A 177 -30.80 34.76 -11.83
C ASN A 177 -29.54 34.06 -12.39
N GLY A 178 -29.02 33.03 -11.70
CA GLY A 178 -27.82 32.28 -12.07
C GLY A 178 -26.50 32.96 -11.75
N THR A 179 -26.51 34.15 -11.13
CA THR A 179 -25.27 34.84 -10.70
C THR A 179 -24.83 34.36 -9.32
N MET A 180 -23.53 34.21 -9.12
CA MET A 180 -22.94 33.90 -7.81
C MET A 180 -22.79 35.19 -7.01
N ASP A 181 -23.18 35.18 -5.73
CA ASP A 181 -22.77 36.25 -4.81
C ASP A 181 -21.24 36.24 -4.67
N SER A 182 -20.63 37.43 -4.66
CA SER A 182 -19.17 37.59 -4.53
C SER A 182 -18.68 37.28 -3.12
N ASN A 183 -19.57 37.40 -2.12
CA ASN A 183 -19.25 37.06 -0.74
C ASN A 183 -19.67 35.62 -0.40
N PRO A 184 -18.84 34.87 0.34
CA PRO A 184 -19.20 33.51 0.75
C PRO A 184 -20.29 33.54 1.81
N TYR A 185 -21.31 32.69 1.61
CA TYR A 185 -22.44 32.55 2.53
C TYR A 185 -22.06 31.71 3.76
N ILE A 186 -21.30 30.62 3.54
CA ILE A 186 -20.79 29.75 4.61
C ILE A 186 -19.30 29.52 4.38
N ILE A 187 -18.52 29.62 5.46
CA ILE A 187 -17.10 29.24 5.48
C ILE A 187 -16.97 28.10 6.47
N GLN A 188 -16.38 26.99 6.04
CA GLN A 188 -16.08 25.89 6.94
C GLN A 188 -14.91 26.31 7.86
N PRO A 189 -15.01 26.12 9.18
CA PRO A 189 -13.88 26.42 10.07
C PRO A 189 -12.67 25.54 9.69
N PRO A 190 -11.46 26.14 9.60
CA PRO A 190 -10.27 25.39 9.24
C PRO A 190 -9.90 24.39 10.34
N SER A 191 -9.17 23.35 9.95
CA SER A 191 -8.56 22.37 10.86
C SER A 191 -7.08 22.20 10.54
N GLU A 192 -6.36 21.38 11.32
CA GLU A 192 -4.97 21.01 11.02
C GLU A 192 -4.78 20.41 9.61
N ASN A 193 -5.85 19.83 9.05
CA ASN A 193 -5.83 19.27 7.71
C ASN A 193 -6.02 20.31 6.59
N THR A 194 -6.51 21.52 6.92
CA THR A 194 -6.77 22.58 5.93
C THR A 194 -5.47 23.15 5.37
N ASN A 195 -4.50 23.42 6.25
CA ASN A 195 -3.11 23.66 5.86
C ASN A 195 -2.19 22.75 6.67
N MET A 196 -1.87 21.58 6.11
CA MET A 196 -0.96 20.62 6.74
C MET A 196 0.50 21.10 6.79
N PHE A 197 0.83 22.29 6.28
CA PHE A 197 2.18 22.87 6.32
C PHE A 197 2.38 23.86 7.48
N VAL A 198 1.38 24.00 8.37
CA VAL A 198 1.52 24.77 9.62
C VAL A 198 2.59 24.17 10.54
N ASP A 199 2.69 22.84 10.58
CA ASP A 199 3.68 22.12 11.38
C ASP A 199 4.54 21.20 10.50
N PHE A 200 5.79 21.00 10.89
CA PHE A 200 6.73 20.20 10.11
C PHE A 200 6.38 18.70 10.15
N ARG A 201 5.77 18.19 11.23
CA ARG A 201 5.34 16.78 11.28
C ARG A 201 4.19 16.53 10.30
N THR A 202 3.22 17.44 10.26
CA THR A 202 2.07 17.33 9.35
C THR A 202 2.49 17.59 7.90
N SER A 203 3.54 18.38 7.64
CA SER A 203 4.05 18.58 6.28
C SER A 203 4.66 17.31 5.67
N ILE A 204 5.36 16.50 6.48
CA ILE A 204 5.86 15.18 6.04
C ILE A 204 4.69 14.28 5.63
N PHE A 205 3.61 14.29 6.42
CA PHE A 205 2.40 13.52 6.11
C PHE A 205 1.67 14.02 4.85
N ALA A 206 1.63 15.34 4.64
CA ALA A 206 1.11 15.94 3.42
C ALA A 206 1.90 15.49 2.19
N MET A 207 3.23 15.46 2.28
CA MET A 207 4.09 14.96 1.20
C MET A 207 3.86 13.47 0.91
N TYR A 208 3.70 12.66 1.96
CA TYR A 208 3.32 11.25 1.79
C TYR A 208 1.97 11.10 1.05
N LYS A 209 0.95 11.86 1.45
CA LYS A 209 -0.38 11.86 0.80
C LYS A 209 -0.31 12.29 -0.67
N PHE A 210 0.48 13.32 -0.96
CA PHE A 210 0.72 13.81 -2.32
C PHE A 210 1.35 12.72 -3.20
N LEU A 211 2.40 12.06 -2.71
CA LEU A 211 3.13 11.03 -3.47
C LEU A 211 2.33 9.74 -3.65
N THR A 212 1.56 9.35 -2.65
CA THR A 212 0.71 8.15 -2.72
C THR A 212 -0.57 8.38 -3.53
N GLY A 213 -0.79 9.61 -4.02
CA GLY A 213 -1.92 9.92 -4.87
C GLY A 213 -3.26 9.73 -4.17
N VAL A 214 -3.32 9.89 -2.85
CA VAL A 214 -4.60 9.92 -2.10
C VAL A 214 -5.30 11.26 -2.32
N GLN A 215 -5.37 11.69 -3.58
CA GLN A 215 -6.35 12.63 -4.08
C GLN A 215 -7.40 11.82 -4.83
N ALA A 216 -8.68 12.03 -4.51
CA ALA A 216 -9.77 11.44 -5.25
C ALA A 216 -9.64 11.86 -6.73
N HIS A 217 -9.54 10.86 -7.61
CA HIS A 217 -9.59 10.99 -9.06
C HIS A 217 -8.27 11.32 -9.78
N SER A 218 -7.34 10.36 -9.79
CA SER A 218 -6.40 10.23 -10.92
C SER A 218 -6.90 9.13 -11.86
N PRO A 219 -7.01 9.36 -13.18
CA PRO A 219 -7.52 8.36 -14.10
C PRO A 219 -6.52 7.19 -14.18
N ILE A 220 -6.98 6.03 -13.71
CA ILE A 220 -6.29 4.72 -13.63
C ILE A 220 -5.85 4.17 -15.01
N ASP A 221 -6.13 4.92 -16.09
CA ASP A 221 -6.01 4.48 -17.48
C ASP A 221 -4.61 3.97 -17.87
N ASN A 222 -3.53 4.60 -17.41
CA ASN A 222 -2.17 4.19 -17.81
C ASN A 222 -1.71 2.89 -17.14
N ASN A 223 -2.13 2.63 -15.90
CA ASN A 223 -1.70 1.43 -15.16
C ASN A 223 -2.36 0.16 -15.73
N ARG A 224 -3.58 0.29 -16.26
CA ARG A 224 -4.30 -0.85 -16.86
C ARG A 224 -3.66 -1.32 -18.16
N VAL A 225 -3.19 -0.41 -19.00
CA VAL A 225 -2.50 -0.76 -20.26
C VAL A 225 -1.19 -1.49 -19.97
N SER A 226 -0.39 -0.98 -19.03
CA SER A 226 0.86 -1.64 -18.61
C SER A 226 0.63 -3.03 -18.02
N TYR A 227 -0.42 -3.20 -17.21
CA TYR A 227 -0.81 -4.49 -16.65
C TYR A 227 -1.22 -5.51 -17.72
N LEU A 228 -2.02 -5.08 -18.70
CA LEU A 228 -2.47 -5.95 -19.79
C LEU A 228 -1.30 -6.36 -20.71
N LEU A 229 -0.35 -5.46 -20.94
CA LEU A 229 0.87 -5.75 -21.70
C LEU A 229 1.70 -6.85 -21.00
N GLN A 230 1.97 -6.68 -19.71
CA GLN A 230 2.70 -7.68 -18.92
C GLN A 230 1.96 -9.02 -18.86
N LYS A 231 0.63 -9.00 -18.72
CA LYS A 231 -0.18 -10.23 -18.74
C LYS A 231 -0.09 -10.95 -20.08
N ALA A 232 -0.06 -10.22 -21.19
CA ALA A 232 0.09 -10.79 -22.53
C ALA A 232 1.50 -11.37 -22.76
N GLU A 233 2.55 -10.69 -22.30
CA GLU A 233 3.93 -11.18 -22.36
C GLU A 233 4.09 -12.50 -21.60
N ILE A 234 3.57 -12.57 -20.36
CA ILE A 234 3.62 -13.79 -19.54
C ILE A 234 2.83 -14.94 -20.20
N LEU A 235 1.65 -14.65 -20.79
CA LEU A 235 0.88 -15.66 -21.52
C LEU A 235 1.65 -16.20 -22.73
N ALA A 236 2.32 -15.33 -23.49
CA ALA A 236 3.13 -15.73 -24.63
C ALA A 236 4.35 -16.58 -24.22
N GLU A 237 5.01 -16.24 -23.11
CA GLU A 237 6.10 -17.06 -22.55
C GLU A 237 5.62 -18.45 -22.12
N ILE A 238 4.47 -18.53 -21.44
CA ILE A 238 3.85 -19.79 -21.05
C ILE A 238 3.55 -20.63 -22.30
N GLU A 239 2.96 -20.02 -23.33
CA GLU A 239 2.65 -20.71 -24.57
C GLU A 239 3.91 -21.23 -25.28
N LEU A 240 4.96 -20.41 -25.39
CA LEU A 240 6.16 -20.75 -26.16
C LEU A 240 7.08 -21.74 -25.43
N PHE A 241 7.24 -21.62 -24.12
CA PHE A 241 8.29 -22.33 -23.38
C PHE A 241 7.77 -23.39 -22.41
N TYR A 242 6.52 -23.30 -21.97
CA TYR A 242 6.00 -24.16 -20.90
C TYR A 242 4.94 -25.16 -21.34
N LEU A 243 4.42 -25.05 -22.57
CA LEU A 243 3.36 -25.93 -23.09
C LEU A 243 3.82 -26.77 -24.29
N LEU A 244 3.45 -28.05 -24.26
CA LEU A 244 3.65 -28.95 -25.40
C LEU A 244 2.70 -28.59 -26.56
N PRO A 245 3.04 -28.90 -27.83
CA PRO A 245 2.23 -28.57 -29.00
C PRO A 245 0.76 -29.03 -28.91
N ASN A 246 0.50 -30.13 -28.20
CA ASN A 246 -0.85 -30.65 -28.04
C ASN A 246 -1.66 -29.90 -26.96
N GLN A 247 -1.00 -29.35 -25.93
CA GLN A 247 -1.65 -28.57 -24.87
C GLN A 247 -2.05 -27.16 -25.35
N ARG A 248 -1.25 -26.56 -26.24
CA ARG A 248 -1.57 -25.27 -26.87
C ARG A 248 -2.84 -25.27 -27.72
N ARG A 249 -3.25 -26.45 -28.20
CA ARG A 249 -4.43 -26.62 -29.06
C ARG A 249 -5.71 -26.93 -28.26
N TRP A 250 -5.65 -26.92 -26.93
CA TRP A 250 -6.83 -27.09 -26.08
C TRP A 250 -7.54 -25.75 -25.88
N GLU A 251 -8.63 -25.56 -26.62
CA GLU A 251 -9.48 -24.37 -26.57
C GLU A 251 -10.01 -24.06 -25.15
N SER A 252 -10.15 -25.08 -24.30
CA SER A 252 -10.58 -24.93 -22.91
C SER A 252 -9.53 -24.25 -22.02
N TRP A 253 -8.25 -24.30 -22.39
CA TRP A 253 -7.14 -23.72 -21.63
C TRP A 253 -6.61 -22.45 -22.29
N PHE A 254 -6.62 -22.40 -23.62
CA PHE A 254 -6.23 -21.22 -24.42
C PHE A 254 -7.31 -20.95 -25.46
N PRO A 255 -8.19 -19.96 -25.24
CA PRO A 255 -9.20 -19.61 -26.22
C PRO A 255 -8.53 -18.99 -27.45
N GLU A 256 -9.02 -19.32 -28.65
CA GLU A 256 -8.54 -18.74 -29.91
C GLU A 256 -8.73 -17.20 -29.96
N ILE A 257 -9.71 -16.69 -29.21
CA ILE A 257 -10.07 -15.26 -29.16
C ILE A 257 -10.10 -14.78 -27.71
N ILE A 258 -9.36 -13.70 -27.41
CA ILE A 258 -9.38 -13.04 -26.11
C ILE A 258 -10.21 -11.75 -26.23
N TYR A 259 -11.30 -11.67 -25.47
CA TYR A 259 -12.13 -10.46 -25.41
C TYR A 259 -11.53 -9.45 -24.44
N TYR A 260 -11.35 -8.21 -24.89
CA TYR A 260 -10.99 -7.08 -24.04
C TYR A 260 -11.79 -5.83 -24.41
N TYR A 261 -12.06 -5.00 -23.41
CA TYR A 261 -12.69 -3.71 -23.59
C TYR A 261 -11.64 -2.67 -23.97
N ALA A 262 -11.85 -1.99 -25.09
CA ALA A 262 -11.00 -0.91 -25.57
C ALA A 262 -11.84 0.36 -25.77
N ASN A 263 -11.24 1.52 -25.49
CA ASN A 263 -11.87 2.81 -25.78
C ASN A 263 -11.88 3.02 -27.31
N VAL A 264 -13.06 3.31 -27.86
CA VAL A 264 -13.31 3.44 -29.29
C VAL A 264 -12.43 4.50 -29.95
N ASP A 265 -12.28 5.66 -29.32
CA ASP A 265 -11.56 6.81 -29.88
C ASP A 265 -10.05 6.56 -29.89
N LYS A 266 -9.50 6.10 -28.77
CA LYS A 266 -8.08 5.71 -28.67
C LYS A 266 -7.72 4.57 -29.63
N THR A 267 -8.64 3.62 -29.83
CA THR A 267 -8.46 2.51 -30.77
C THR A 267 -8.39 3.02 -32.21
N ARG A 268 -9.33 3.91 -32.59
CA ARG A 268 -9.36 4.52 -33.92
C ARG A 268 -8.08 5.29 -34.24
N GLU A 269 -7.61 6.11 -33.32
CA GLU A 269 -6.36 6.87 -33.44
C GLU A 269 -5.17 5.92 -33.69
N LYS A 270 -5.05 4.87 -32.87
CA LYS A 270 -3.94 3.92 -32.99
C LYS A 270 -3.95 3.13 -34.29
N VAL A 271 -5.13 2.74 -34.77
CA VAL A 271 -5.27 2.04 -36.06
C VAL A 271 -4.84 2.95 -37.21
N ASN A 272 -5.23 4.23 -37.19
CA ASN A 272 -4.79 5.20 -38.20
C ASN A 272 -3.27 5.39 -38.20
N ASP A 273 -2.64 5.46 -37.03
CA ASP A 273 -1.18 5.52 -36.91
C ASP A 273 -0.51 4.29 -37.53
N MET A 274 -1.04 3.10 -37.27
CA MET A 274 -0.50 1.85 -37.82
C MET A 274 -0.66 1.74 -39.34
N ILE A 275 -1.76 2.26 -39.89
CA ILE A 275 -1.97 2.36 -41.34
C ILE A 275 -0.94 3.31 -41.95
N LYS A 276 -0.76 4.49 -41.35
CA LYS A 276 0.23 5.50 -41.78
C LYS A 276 1.66 4.95 -41.77
N ASP A 277 2.01 4.19 -40.74
CA ASP A 277 3.32 3.53 -40.59
C ASP A 277 3.52 2.30 -41.49
N LYS A 278 2.52 1.90 -42.30
CA LYS A 278 2.49 0.64 -43.06
C LYS A 278 2.69 -0.62 -42.20
N LYS A 279 2.43 -0.54 -40.90
CA LYS A 279 2.54 -1.64 -39.93
C LYS A 279 1.23 -2.41 -39.74
N TRP A 280 0.15 -1.94 -40.35
CA TRP A 280 -1.16 -2.61 -40.34
C TRP A 280 -1.18 -3.83 -41.29
N ASN A 281 -0.41 -4.88 -40.96
CA ASN A 281 -0.34 -6.13 -41.72
C ASN A 281 -1.11 -7.24 -41.00
N THR A 282 -2.26 -7.62 -41.55
CA THR A 282 -3.16 -8.62 -40.96
C THR A 282 -3.52 -9.73 -41.95
N LYS A 283 -2.51 -10.35 -42.58
CA LYS A 283 -2.72 -11.52 -43.45
C LYS A 283 -3.41 -12.71 -42.73
N GLY A 284 -3.35 -12.77 -41.40
CA GLY A 284 -3.94 -13.86 -40.61
C GLY A 284 -5.46 -13.77 -40.39
N PHE A 285 -6.06 -12.57 -40.35
CA PHE A 285 -7.46 -12.39 -39.94
C PHE A 285 -8.22 -11.31 -40.75
N PRO A 286 -8.45 -11.54 -42.06
CA PRO A 286 -9.03 -10.53 -42.96
C PRO A 286 -10.46 -10.10 -42.58
N LYS A 287 -11.29 -11.04 -42.14
CA LYS A 287 -12.70 -10.79 -41.80
C LYS A 287 -12.87 -9.94 -40.52
N LEU A 288 -11.97 -10.10 -39.55
CA LEU A 288 -11.94 -9.28 -38.34
C LEU A 288 -11.49 -7.85 -38.65
N LYS A 289 -10.55 -7.66 -39.60
CA LYS A 289 -10.11 -6.33 -40.05
C LYS A 289 -11.29 -5.55 -40.65
N GLU A 290 -12.03 -6.15 -41.58
CA GLU A 290 -13.19 -5.50 -42.22
C GLU A 290 -14.21 -5.05 -41.18
N ASN A 291 -14.57 -5.94 -40.26
CA ASN A 291 -15.50 -5.63 -39.16
C ASN A 291 -15.00 -4.50 -38.24
N LEU A 292 -13.69 -4.40 -38.01
CA LEU A 292 -13.10 -3.32 -37.19
C LEU A 292 -13.12 -1.98 -37.93
N ILE A 293 -12.75 -1.97 -39.22
CA ILE A 293 -12.76 -0.76 -40.06
C ILE A 293 -14.18 -0.19 -40.17
N GLU A 294 -15.17 -1.07 -40.38
CA GLU A 294 -16.58 -0.71 -40.44
C GLU A 294 -17.08 -0.17 -39.10
N LYS A 295 -16.86 -0.89 -37.99
CA LYS A 295 -17.32 -0.44 -36.65
C LYS A 295 -16.65 0.85 -36.19
N PHE A 296 -15.41 1.10 -36.59
CA PHE A 296 -14.66 2.29 -36.21
C PHE A 296 -14.73 3.41 -37.25
N ASN A 297 -15.51 3.28 -38.32
CA ASN A 297 -15.63 4.28 -39.40
C ASN A 297 -14.26 4.81 -39.87
N ILE A 298 -13.30 3.91 -40.07
CA ILE A 298 -11.97 4.25 -40.56
C ILE A 298 -12.03 4.24 -42.09
N GLN A 299 -11.59 5.31 -42.74
CA GLN A 299 -11.55 5.33 -44.21
C GLN A 299 -10.49 4.33 -44.70
N SER A 300 -10.92 3.32 -45.45
CA SER A 300 -10.00 2.40 -46.12
C SER A 300 -9.27 3.15 -47.22
N SER A 301 -8.08 3.68 -46.91
CA SER A 301 -7.16 4.12 -47.95
C SER A 301 -6.49 2.90 -48.58
N ASP A 302 -7.27 2.11 -49.32
CA ASP A 302 -6.71 1.18 -50.29
C ASP A 302 -6.52 1.95 -51.59
N GLU A 303 -5.34 2.56 -51.76
CA GLU A 303 -4.74 2.85 -53.07
C GLU A 303 -3.25 3.19 -52.89
N ILE A 304 -2.41 2.15 -52.94
CA ILE A 304 -1.18 1.95 -53.75
C ILE A 304 -0.34 0.81 -53.13
#